data_AF-A0A4C1UYY2-F1
#
_entry.id   AF-A0A4C1UYY2-F1
#
_cell.length_a   1.000
_cell.length_b   1.000
_cell.length_c   1.000
_cell.angle_alpha   90.00
_cell.angle_beta   90.00
_cell.angle_gamma   90.00
#
_symmetry.space_group_name_H-M   'P 1'
#
loop_
_entity.id
_entity.type
_entity.pdbx_description
1 polymer ?
#
loop_
_entity_poly.entity_id
_entity_poly.type
_entity_poly.pdbx_seq_one_letter_code
_entity_poly.pdbx_strand_id
1 'polypeptide(L)'
;MSGGDHLLSGDLYARLPLDNAIKFIFCFILLHAICIMFVSTGLVYTVSKHGGPVIQLGGNRYCVQYRNNDRVTWRCYRQPRGCRARICTKDKEVIYIIDEHNH
;
A
#
# COMPACT_ATOMS: atom_id res chain seq x y z
N MET A 1 -14.14 68.18 37.75
CA MET A 1 -12.88 67.52 38.12
C MET A 1 -13.12 66.01 38.06
N SER A 2 -12.26 65.29 37.32
CA SER A 2 -12.00 63.82 37.28
C SER A 2 -13.20 62.87 37.25
N GLY A 3 -13.41 61.95 36.30
CA GLY A 3 -12.49 61.01 35.62
C GLY A 3 -13.29 59.70 35.49
N GLY A 4 -13.08 58.77 34.57
CA GLY A 4 -12.15 58.66 33.46
C GLY A 4 -12.70 57.62 32.48
N ASP A 5 -12.05 57.53 31.33
CA ASP A 5 -12.32 56.57 30.28
C ASP A 5 -11.88 55.16 30.75
N HIS A 6 -12.66 54.11 30.45
CA HIS A 6 -12.06 52.81 30.22
C HIS A 6 -12.87 51.94 29.26
N LEU A 7 -12.19 51.62 28.16
CA LEU A 7 -12.42 50.57 27.17
C LEU A 7 -12.95 49.26 27.75
N LEU A 8 -13.65 48.47 26.92
CA LEU A 8 -13.32 47.10 26.50
C LEU A 8 -14.51 46.56 25.67
N SER A 9 -14.41 46.47 24.35
CA SER A 9 -13.69 45.42 23.58
C SER A 9 -14.38 44.05 23.63
N GLY A 10 -15.00 43.67 22.51
CA GLY A 10 -14.41 42.60 21.69
C GLY A 10 -14.48 41.13 22.09
N ASP A 11 -15.20 40.72 23.14
CA ASP A 11 -15.00 39.37 23.69
C ASP A 11 -15.98 38.26 23.24
N LEU A 12 -16.71 38.44 22.14
CA LEU A 12 -17.64 37.40 21.63
C LEU A 12 -17.05 36.45 20.56
N TYR A 13 -15.77 36.55 20.23
CA TYR A 13 -15.11 35.68 19.22
C TYR A 13 -13.90 34.87 19.71
N ALA A 14 -13.49 34.96 20.97
CA ALA A 14 -12.25 34.32 21.44
C ALA A 14 -12.52 33.13 22.36
N ARG A 15 -12.89 31.94 21.83
CA ARG A 15 -12.72 30.62 22.51
C ARG A 15 -13.18 29.38 21.74
N LEU A 16 -13.05 29.32 20.41
CA LEU A 16 -12.94 28.00 19.76
C LEU A 16 -11.45 27.65 19.64
N PRO A 17 -10.96 26.65 20.41
CA PRO A 17 -9.53 26.40 20.53
C PRO A 17 -8.96 25.87 19.21
N LEU A 18 -7.80 26.42 18.84
CA LEU A 18 -6.97 26.07 17.68
C LEU A 18 -6.57 24.57 17.61
N ASP A 19 -6.89 23.79 18.65
CA ASP A 19 -6.58 22.37 18.82
C ASP A 19 -7.36 21.42 17.91
N ASN A 20 -8.55 21.81 17.46
CA ASN A 20 -9.44 20.89 16.76
C ASN A 20 -9.02 20.69 15.30
N ALA A 21 -8.56 21.75 14.63
CA ALA A 21 -8.07 21.67 13.25
C ALA A 21 -6.83 20.78 13.13
N ILE A 22 -5.92 20.86 14.10
CA ILE A 22 -4.72 20.01 14.17
C ILE A 22 -5.13 18.54 14.38
N LYS A 23 -6.07 18.27 15.28
CA LYS A 23 -6.61 16.90 15.48
C LYS A 23 -7.28 16.35 14.22
N PHE A 24 -8.02 17.16 13.47
CA PHE A 24 -8.59 16.73 12.18
C PHE A 24 -7.50 16.45 11.15
N ILE A 25 -6.51 17.34 11.00
CA ILE A 25 -5.40 17.14 10.06
C ILE A 25 -4.60 15.88 10.42
N PHE A 26 -4.28 15.67 11.71
CA PHE A 26 -3.64 14.45 12.17
C PHE A 26 -4.50 13.22 11.95
N CYS A 27 -5.82 13.30 12.15
CA CYS A 27 -6.77 12.20 11.90
C CYS A 27 -6.85 11.86 10.41
N PHE A 28 -6.92 12.85 9.53
CA PHE A 28 -6.90 12.66 8.09
C PHE A 28 -5.55 12.10 7.62
N ILE A 29 -4.42 12.58 8.14
CA ILE A 29 -3.09 12.04 7.84
C ILE A 29 -2.94 10.62 8.37
N LEU A 30 -3.46 10.30 9.56
CA LEU A 30 -3.47 8.94 10.12
C LEU A 30 -4.37 7.99 9.32
N LEU A 31 -5.57 8.42 8.91
CA LEU A 31 -6.48 7.64 8.06
C LEU A 31 -5.89 7.42 6.66
N HIS A 32 -5.29 8.44 6.06
CA HIS A 32 -4.59 8.30 4.78
C HIS A 32 -3.35 7.42 4.93
N ALA A 33 -2.56 7.57 6.01
CA ALA A 33 -1.39 6.73 6.26
C ALA A 33 -1.79 5.27 6.50
N ILE A 34 -2.85 5.00 7.24
CA ILE A 34 -3.40 3.64 7.44
C ILE A 34 -3.93 3.08 6.10
N CYS A 35 -4.59 3.91 5.29
CA CYS A 35 -5.10 3.51 3.97
C CYS A 35 -3.95 3.23 2.97
N ILE A 36 -2.90 4.06 2.95
CA ILE A 36 -1.69 3.89 2.13
C ILE A 36 -0.92 2.64 2.59
N MET A 37 -0.85 2.37 3.90
CA MET A 37 -0.23 1.15 4.44
C MET A 37 -1.01 -0.13 4.06
N PHE A 38 -2.33 -0.01 3.79
CA PHE A 38 -3.17 -1.14 3.40
C PHE A 38 -3.11 -1.47 1.90
N VAL A 39 -2.68 -0.54 1.04
CA VAL A 39 -2.73 -0.66 -0.45
C VAL A 39 -1.38 -1.05 -1.06
N SER A 40 -0.69 -2.06 -0.52
CA SER A 40 0.59 -2.52 -1.10
C SER A 40 0.63 -4.00 -1.52
N THR A 41 -0.52 -4.62 -1.79
CA THR A 41 -0.58 -5.92 -2.49
C THR A 41 -0.36 -5.76 -4.00
N GLY A 42 0.70 -5.06 -4.39
CA GLY A 42 1.09 -4.87 -5.79
C GLY A 42 1.85 -6.08 -6.32
N LEU A 43 1.74 -6.33 -7.63
CA LEU A 43 2.60 -7.25 -8.35
C LEU A 43 3.94 -6.55 -8.66
N VAL A 44 5.04 -7.10 -8.16
CA VAL A 44 6.38 -6.52 -8.31
C VAL A 44 7.29 -7.49 -9.06
N TYR A 45 7.89 -7.02 -10.15
CA TYR A 45 8.96 -7.75 -10.83
C TYR A 45 10.27 -7.53 -10.10
N THR A 46 10.94 -8.61 -9.73
CA THR A 46 12.22 -8.59 -9.04
C THR A 46 13.17 -9.66 -9.60
N VAL A 47 14.37 -9.73 -9.05
CA VAL A 47 15.40 -10.70 -9.39
C VAL A 47 15.77 -11.49 -8.15
N SER A 48 15.96 -12.79 -8.32
CA SER A 48 16.50 -13.65 -7.27
C SER A 48 17.97 -13.33 -7.02
N LYS A 49 18.51 -13.84 -5.89
CA LYS A 49 19.95 -13.76 -5.59
C LYS A 49 20.87 -14.31 -6.68
N HIS A 50 20.34 -15.21 -7.52
CA HIS A 50 21.05 -15.86 -8.62
C HIS A 50 20.74 -15.22 -9.99
N GLY A 51 20.14 -14.02 -10.00
CA GLY A 51 19.82 -13.27 -11.23
C GLY A 51 18.59 -13.78 -11.99
N GLY A 52 17.99 -14.90 -11.59
CA GLY A 52 16.74 -15.39 -12.19
C GLY A 52 15.56 -14.46 -11.89
N PRO A 53 14.66 -14.19 -12.85
CA PRO A 53 13.54 -13.28 -12.65
C PRO A 53 12.47 -13.90 -11.74
N VAL A 54 11.84 -13.04 -10.96
CA VAL A 54 10.85 -13.39 -9.94
C VAL A 54 9.70 -12.40 -9.97
N ILE A 55 8.49 -12.87 -9.72
CA ILE A 55 7.34 -12.04 -9.41
C ILE A 55 7.04 -12.15 -7.92
N GLN A 56 6.93 -11.02 -7.23
CA GLN A 56 6.42 -10.92 -5.88
C GLN A 56 4.97 -10.44 -5.95
N LEU A 57 4.04 -11.20 -5.39
CA LEU A 57 2.64 -10.81 -5.27
C LEU A 57 2.26 -10.93 -3.79
N GLY A 58 2.03 -9.78 -3.15
CA GLY A 58 1.88 -9.71 -1.70
C GLY A 58 3.07 -10.34 -0.97
N GLY A 59 2.80 -11.31 -0.09
CA GLY A 59 3.84 -12.06 0.65
C GLY A 59 4.48 -13.22 -0.13
N ASN A 60 3.96 -13.57 -1.30
CA ASN A 60 4.34 -14.79 -2.03
C ASN A 60 5.27 -14.51 -3.21
N ARG A 61 6.18 -15.47 -3.46
CA ARG A 61 7.18 -15.41 -4.54
C ARG A 61 6.87 -16.42 -5.62
N TYR A 62 6.96 -15.98 -6.86
CA TYR A 62 6.72 -16.75 -8.06
C TYR A 62 7.99 -16.76 -8.92
N CYS A 63 8.52 -17.94 -9.18
CA CYS A 63 9.68 -18.15 -10.04
C CYS A 63 9.23 -18.61 -11.42
N VAL A 64 10.02 -18.32 -12.46
CA VAL A 64 9.75 -18.84 -13.81
C VAL A 64 9.78 -20.36 -13.78
N GLN A 65 8.70 -20.98 -14.25
CA GLN A 65 8.65 -22.42 -14.49
C GLN A 65 9.11 -22.73 -15.91
N TYR A 66 8.52 -22.06 -16.90
CA TYR A 66 8.89 -22.17 -18.30
C TYR A 66 8.45 -20.93 -19.08
N ARG A 67 9.09 -20.74 -20.23
CA ARG A 67 8.77 -19.69 -21.21
C ARG A 67 8.37 -20.37 -22.51
N ASN A 68 7.27 -19.93 -23.08
CA ASN A 68 6.79 -20.40 -24.37
C ASN A 68 6.45 -19.17 -25.23
N ASN A 69 7.28 -18.89 -26.24
CA ASN A 69 7.20 -17.70 -27.07
C ASN A 69 7.10 -16.41 -26.23
N ASP A 70 5.96 -15.73 -26.31
CA ASP A 70 5.58 -14.50 -25.64
C ASP A 70 5.00 -14.73 -24.22
N ARG A 71 4.70 -15.98 -23.85
CA ARG A 71 4.10 -16.35 -22.57
C ARG A 71 5.13 -16.87 -21.58
N VAL A 72 5.05 -16.41 -20.35
CA VAL A 72 5.84 -16.91 -19.23
C VAL A 72 4.91 -17.45 -18.16
N THR A 73 5.11 -18.71 -17.79
CA THR A 73 4.41 -19.34 -16.68
C THR A 73 5.29 -19.29 -15.44
N TRP A 74 4.75 -18.73 -14.37
CA TRP A 74 5.40 -18.56 -13.08
C TRP A 74 4.72 -19.46 -12.06
N ARG A 75 5.47 -20.13 -11.20
CA ARG A 75 4.94 -20.92 -10.08
C ARG A 75 5.45 -20.42 -8.75
N CYS A 76 4.64 -20.61 -7.72
CA CYS A 76 5.06 -20.33 -6.36
C CYS A 76 6.40 -21.04 -6.06
N TYR A 77 7.32 -20.34 -5.40
CA TYR A 77 8.60 -20.90 -4.96
C TYR A 77 8.44 -22.16 -4.08
N ARG A 78 7.31 -22.28 -3.37
CA ARG A 78 6.96 -23.46 -2.56
C ARG A 78 6.32 -24.59 -3.38
N GLN A 79 6.35 -24.54 -4.72
CA GLN A 79 5.89 -25.64 -5.58
C GLN A 79 6.50 -27.00 -5.22
N PRO A 80 7.79 -27.13 -4.84
CA PRO A 80 8.35 -28.41 -4.38
C PRO A 80 7.65 -28.97 -3.13
N ARG A 81 6.95 -28.14 -2.36
CA ARG A 81 6.11 -28.53 -1.21
C ARG A 81 4.65 -28.79 -1.59
N GLY A 82 4.33 -28.85 -2.88
CA GLY A 82 2.98 -29.12 -3.38
C GLY A 82 2.13 -27.89 -3.68
N CYS A 83 2.67 -26.68 -3.61
CA CYS A 83 1.91 -25.46 -3.92
C CYS A 83 1.47 -25.40 -5.39
N ARG A 84 0.18 -25.09 -5.60
CA ARG A 84 -0.48 -25.06 -6.92
C ARG A 84 -0.65 -23.66 -7.50
N ALA A 85 -0.40 -22.63 -6.68
CA ALA A 85 -0.46 -21.24 -7.12
C ALA A 85 0.48 -20.96 -8.31
N ARG A 86 -0.04 -20.22 -9.30
CA ARG A 86 0.65 -19.91 -10.57
C ARG A 86 0.18 -18.59 -11.16
N ILE A 87 1.07 -17.95 -11.92
CA ILE A 87 0.79 -16.73 -12.69
C ILE A 87 1.18 -16.99 -14.14
N CYS A 88 0.42 -16.47 -15.09
CA CYS A 88 0.83 -16.43 -16.49
C CYS A 88 0.91 -14.98 -16.96
N THR A 89 2.01 -14.62 -17.59
CA THR A 89 2.20 -13.28 -18.16
C THR A 89 2.50 -13.39 -19.65
N LYS A 90 2.06 -12.41 -20.44
CA LYS A 90 2.48 -12.20 -21.82
C LYS A 90 3.02 -10.78 -21.94
N ASP A 91 4.24 -10.63 -22.44
CA ASP A 91 4.87 -9.31 -22.64
C ASP A 91 4.83 -8.37 -21.40
N LYS A 92 5.00 -8.97 -20.20
CA LYS A 92 4.88 -8.31 -18.86
C LYS A 92 3.46 -7.92 -18.43
N GLU A 93 2.46 -8.24 -19.22
CA GLU A 93 1.06 -8.13 -18.86
C GLU A 93 0.58 -9.44 -18.23
N VAL A 94 -0.23 -9.36 -17.18
CA VAL A 94 -0.75 -10.54 -16.49
C VAL A 94 -1.97 -11.05 -17.23
N ILE A 95 -1.93 -12.30 -17.69
CA ILE A 95 -3.06 -12.96 -18.34
C ILE A 95 -3.99 -13.55 -17.29
N TYR A 96 -3.43 -14.26 -16.31
CA TYR A 96 -4.19 -14.81 -15.20
C TYR A 96 -3.30 -15.04 -13.97
N ILE A 97 -3.96 -15.05 -12.80
CA ILE A 97 -3.38 -15.35 -11.50
C ILE A 97 -4.24 -16.44 -10.84
N ILE A 98 -3.59 -17.48 -10.33
CA ILE A 98 -4.17 -18.42 -9.38
C ILE A 98 -3.33 -18.29 -8.10
N ASP A 99 -3.83 -17.54 -7.13
CA ASP A 99 -3.13 -17.20 -5.87
C ASP A 99 -3.59 -18.09 -4.69
N GLU A 100 -4.18 -19.25 -4.99
CA GLU A 100 -4.58 -20.22 -3.98
C GLU A 100 -3.37 -21.05 -3.51
N HIS A 101 -2.94 -20.76 -2.29
CA HIS A 101 -1.83 -21.42 -1.62
C HIS A 101 -2.34 -22.50 -0.66
N ASN A 102 -1.64 -23.63 -0.58
CA ASN A 102 -1.93 -24.74 0.32
C ASN A 102 -0.87 -24.90 1.41
N HIS A 103 -0.31 -23.78 1.91
CA HIS A 103 0.79 -23.74 2.87
C HIS A 103 0.72 -22.52 3.79
#